data_AF-A0A6G3SX44-F1
#
_entry.id   AF-A0A6G3SX44-F1
#
_cell.length_a   1.000
_cell.length_b   1.000
_cell.length_c   1.000
_cell.angle_alpha   90.00
_cell.angle_beta   90.00
_cell.angle_gamma   90.00
#
_symmetry.space_group_name_H-M   'P 1'
#
loop_
_entity.id
_entity.type
_entity.pdbx_description
1 polymer ?
#
loop_
_entity_poly.entity_id
_entity_poly.type
_entity_poly.pdbx_seq_one_letter_code
_entity_poly.pdbx_strand_id
1 'polypeptide(L)'
;TQGHIGRARRLATDERARARRAAVLKVPLRVADVGGCLKAAQELIDTATEDAKQMAEEVDAKETEDLKAALGGVAGGRMPRGTAGAMKELEDKQKRRKTRTQRDSLDLALTELTGFYRDVLALQLGSRIAIANVDVQDSLDRIAESSTPAQTLRRIESVIACRDAMDRNVAPLLAVEAMTMALRAG
;
A
#
# COMPACT_ATOMS: atom_id res chain seq x y z
N THR A 1 -16.89 0.24 -2.09
CA THR A 1 -15.91 0.94 -2.97
C THR A 1 -16.37 2.35 -3.22
N GLN A 2 -15.69 3.34 -2.64
CA GLN A 2 -16.01 4.78 -2.64
C GLN A 2 -16.02 5.39 -4.06
N GLY A 3 -16.93 4.97 -4.95
CA GLY A 3 -17.05 5.44 -6.34
C GLY A 3 -15.97 4.96 -7.33
N HIS A 4 -14.90 4.30 -6.88
CA HIS A 4 -13.77 3.94 -7.74
C HIS A 4 -13.96 2.61 -8.49
N ILE A 5 -14.55 2.67 -9.69
CA ILE A 5 -14.93 1.49 -10.50
C ILE A 5 -13.73 0.57 -10.79
N GLY A 6 -12.57 1.12 -11.16
CA GLY A 6 -11.37 0.32 -11.43
C GLY A 6 -10.90 -0.50 -10.23
N ARG A 7 -11.08 0.04 -9.02
CA ARG A 7 -10.73 -0.64 -7.76
C ARG A 7 -11.76 -1.70 -7.41
N ALA A 8 -13.05 -1.40 -7.62
CA ALA A 8 -14.11 -2.39 -7.45
C ALA A 8 -13.90 -3.60 -8.35
N ARG A 9 -13.58 -3.37 -9.63
CA ARG A 9 -13.26 -4.43 -10.58
C ARG A 9 -12.04 -5.23 -10.13
N ARG A 10 -10.96 -4.57 -9.68
CA ARG A 10 -9.77 -5.27 -9.17
C ARG A 10 -10.11 -6.14 -7.96
N LEU A 11 -10.81 -5.61 -6.96
CA LEU A 11 -11.20 -6.37 -5.77
C LEU A 11 -12.16 -7.54 -6.09
N ALA A 12 -12.94 -7.45 -7.16
CA ALA A 12 -13.81 -8.54 -7.59
C ALA A 12 -13.02 -9.72 -8.19
N THR A 13 -11.92 -9.46 -8.90
CA THR A 13 -11.20 -10.47 -9.70
C THR A 13 -9.84 -10.89 -9.13
N ASP A 14 -9.24 -10.09 -8.24
CA ASP A 14 -7.89 -10.28 -7.71
C ASP A 14 -7.93 -10.64 -6.22
N GLU A 15 -7.73 -11.92 -5.91
CA GLU A 15 -7.68 -12.42 -4.52
C GLU A 15 -6.53 -11.80 -3.72
N ARG A 16 -5.40 -11.50 -4.37
CA ARG A 16 -4.27 -10.85 -3.69
C ARG A 16 -4.63 -9.43 -3.30
N ALA A 17 -5.34 -8.70 -4.17
CA ALA A 17 -5.86 -7.38 -3.83
C ALA A 17 -6.82 -7.42 -2.64
N ARG A 18 -7.68 -8.45 -2.53
CA ARG A 18 -8.54 -8.65 -1.36
C ARG A 18 -7.74 -8.92 -0.09
N ALA A 19 -6.77 -9.84 -0.15
CA ALA A 19 -5.92 -10.18 0.99
C ALA A 19 -5.13 -8.96 1.49
N ARG A 20 -4.56 -8.16 0.58
CA ARG A 20 -3.88 -6.91 0.92
C ARG A 20 -4.81 -5.93 1.61
N ARG A 21 -5.98 -5.68 1.04
CA ARG A 21 -6.98 -4.80 1.66
C ARG A 21 -7.37 -5.28 3.05
N ALA A 22 -7.61 -6.58 3.22
CA ALA A 22 -7.94 -7.16 4.52
C ALA A 22 -6.81 -6.96 5.56
N ALA A 23 -5.54 -7.06 5.15
CA ALA A 23 -4.40 -6.77 6.03
C ALA A 23 -4.38 -5.30 6.46
N VAL A 24 -4.60 -4.37 5.52
CA VAL A 24 -4.67 -2.93 5.79
C VAL A 24 -5.80 -2.59 6.77
N LEU A 25 -7.00 -3.13 6.55
CA LEU A 25 -8.17 -2.85 7.40
C LEU A 25 -8.07 -3.45 8.82
N LYS A 26 -7.10 -4.33 9.07
CA LYS A 26 -6.78 -4.81 10.43
C LYS A 26 -5.86 -3.89 11.21
N VAL A 27 -5.16 -2.94 10.56
CA VAL A 27 -4.20 -2.04 11.21
C VAL A 27 -4.83 -1.25 12.38
N PRO A 28 -6.03 -0.66 12.25
CA PRO A 28 -6.64 0.10 13.35
C PRO A 28 -6.84 -0.71 14.65
N LEU A 29 -6.98 -2.03 14.55
CA LEU A 29 -7.15 -2.93 15.69
C LEU A 29 -5.82 -3.37 16.34
N ARG A 30 -4.69 -3.06 15.70
CA ARG A 30 -3.35 -3.57 16.07
C ARG A 30 -2.40 -2.50 16.59
N VAL A 31 -2.84 -1.24 16.62
CA VAL A 31 -2.04 -0.08 17.05
C VAL A 31 -2.28 0.29 18.52
N ALA A 32 -2.60 -0.67 19.38
CA ALA A 32 -2.87 -0.40 20.81
C ALA A 32 -1.60 -0.13 21.63
N ASP A 33 -0.50 -0.80 21.28
CA ASP A 33 0.82 -0.65 21.89
C ASP A 33 1.89 -0.34 20.84
N VAL A 34 3.07 0.07 21.32
CA VAL A 34 4.19 0.49 20.45
C VAL A 34 4.67 -0.66 19.56
N GLY A 35 4.76 -1.88 20.09
CA GLY A 35 5.20 -3.04 19.32
C GLY A 35 4.20 -3.38 18.21
N GLY A 36 2.90 -3.30 18.52
CA GLY A 36 1.82 -3.42 17.55
C GLY A 36 1.90 -2.38 16.42
N CYS A 37 2.22 -1.13 16.74
CA CYS A 37 2.40 -0.05 15.77
C CYS A 37 3.53 -0.35 14.79
N LEU A 38 4.74 -0.61 15.30
CA LEU A 38 5.92 -0.87 14.47
C LEU A 38 5.74 -2.13 13.61
N LYS A 39 5.15 -3.19 14.18
CA LYS A 39 4.86 -4.42 13.44
C LYS A 39 3.84 -4.18 12.32
N ALA A 40 2.77 -3.44 12.58
CA ALA A 40 1.79 -3.09 11.56
C ALA A 40 2.41 -2.24 10.44
N ALA A 41 3.29 -1.30 10.79
CA ALA A 41 4.02 -0.50 9.81
C ALA A 41 4.92 -1.36 8.91
N GLN A 42 5.72 -2.25 9.51
CA GLN A 42 6.58 -3.16 8.76
C GLN A 42 5.77 -4.07 7.81
N GLU A 43 4.68 -4.65 8.28
CA GLU A 43 3.83 -5.52 7.46
C GLU A 43 3.20 -4.78 6.27
N LEU A 44 2.85 -3.50 6.41
CA LEU A 44 2.37 -2.68 5.28
C LEU A 44 3.48 -2.47 4.24
N ILE A 45 4.70 -2.19 4.69
CA ILE A 45 5.88 -2.01 3.82
C ILE A 45 6.22 -3.32 3.10
N ASP A 46 6.25 -4.44 3.82
CA ASP A 46 6.56 -5.75 3.26
C ASP A 46 5.51 -6.15 2.22
N THR A 47 4.23 -5.95 2.54
CA THR A 47 3.11 -6.23 1.63
C THR A 47 3.22 -5.42 0.34
N ALA A 48 3.52 -4.12 0.44
CA ALA A 48 3.70 -3.26 -0.73
C ALA A 48 4.94 -3.63 -1.55
N THR A 49 6.01 -4.06 -0.89
CA THR A 49 7.26 -4.50 -1.53
C THR A 49 7.05 -5.79 -2.31
N GLU A 50 6.35 -6.76 -1.72
CA GLU A 50 6.02 -8.01 -2.37
C GLU A 50 5.03 -7.82 -3.52
N ASP A 51 4.04 -6.91 -3.40
CA ASP A 51 3.15 -6.59 -4.53
C ASP A 51 3.94 -5.99 -5.71
N ALA A 52 4.84 -5.05 -5.42
CA ALA A 52 5.69 -4.46 -6.45
C ALA A 52 6.63 -5.48 -7.12
N LYS A 53 7.15 -6.44 -6.36
CA LYS A 53 7.97 -7.54 -6.88
C LYS A 53 7.14 -8.46 -7.78
N GLN A 54 5.97 -8.91 -7.32
CA GLN A 54 5.11 -9.82 -8.08
C GLN A 54 4.58 -9.19 -9.37
N MET A 55 4.22 -7.91 -9.34
CA MET A 55 3.78 -7.19 -10.55
C MET A 55 4.90 -7.02 -11.58
N ALA A 56 6.16 -6.98 -11.13
CA ALA A 56 7.31 -6.77 -11.98
C ALA A 56 7.91 -8.07 -12.52
N GLU A 57 7.81 -9.19 -11.80
CA GLU A 57 8.57 -10.42 -12.05
C GLU A 57 8.49 -10.93 -13.49
N GLU A 58 7.28 -11.16 -14.02
CA GLU A 58 7.10 -11.68 -15.38
C GLU A 58 7.52 -10.66 -16.46
N VAL A 59 7.22 -9.38 -16.23
CA VAL A 59 7.49 -8.29 -17.18
C VAL A 59 8.98 -8.00 -17.25
N ASP A 60 9.64 -7.87 -16.11
CA ASP A 60 11.07 -7.58 -15.99
C ASP A 60 11.91 -8.72 -16.61
N ALA A 61 11.52 -9.98 -16.36
CA ALA A 61 12.18 -11.14 -16.94
C ALA A 61 12.10 -11.12 -18.47
N LYS A 62 10.90 -10.90 -19.01
CA LYS A 62 10.66 -10.83 -20.45
C LYS A 62 11.39 -9.66 -21.10
N GLU A 63 11.29 -8.45 -20.56
CA GLU A 63 12.01 -7.27 -21.08
C GLU A 63 13.53 -7.49 -21.11
N THR A 64 14.06 -8.17 -20.09
CA THR A 64 15.49 -8.49 -20.00
C THR A 64 15.90 -9.51 -21.06
N GLU A 65 15.09 -10.52 -21.31
CA GLU A 65 15.33 -11.52 -22.37
C GLU A 65 15.25 -10.89 -23.76
N ASP A 66 14.20 -10.11 -24.02
CA ASP A 66 13.98 -9.40 -25.29
C ASP A 66 15.15 -8.45 -25.60
N LEU A 67 15.63 -7.70 -24.60
CA LEU A 67 16.79 -6.82 -24.78
C LEU A 67 18.08 -7.61 -25.04
N LYS A 68 18.31 -8.72 -24.34
CA LYS A 68 19.48 -9.58 -24.60
C LYS A 68 19.46 -10.10 -26.03
N ALA A 69 18.32 -10.58 -26.51
CA ALA A 69 18.17 -11.06 -27.87
C ALA A 69 18.42 -9.94 -28.91
N ALA A 70 17.84 -8.75 -28.69
CA ALA A 70 18.03 -7.59 -29.58
C ALA A 70 19.49 -7.12 -29.65
N LEU A 71 20.26 -7.30 -28.57
CA LEU A 71 21.68 -6.95 -28.50
C LEU A 71 22.61 -8.06 -29.03
N GLY A 72 22.08 -9.12 -29.66
CA GLY A 72 22.85 -10.23 -30.21
C GLY A 72 23.33 -11.23 -29.16
N GLY A 73 22.68 -11.28 -27.99
CA GLY A 73 22.92 -12.29 -26.97
C GLY A 73 22.41 -13.66 -27.41
N VAL A 74 23.23 -14.69 -27.21
CA VAL A 74 22.84 -16.10 -27.41
C VAL A 74 22.51 -16.71 -26.05
N ALA A 75 21.48 -17.55 -25.97
CA ALA A 75 21.10 -18.23 -24.72
C ALA A 75 22.30 -18.99 -24.12
N GLY A 76 22.67 -18.65 -22.87
CA GLY A 76 23.82 -19.24 -22.18
C GLY A 76 25.21 -18.74 -22.66
N GLY A 77 25.26 -17.86 -23.66
CA GLY A 77 26.49 -17.30 -24.22
C GLY A 77 26.90 -15.96 -23.60
N ARG A 78 28.14 -15.52 -23.89
CA ARG A 78 28.65 -14.21 -23.47
C ARG A 78 28.04 -13.09 -24.32
N MET A 79 27.56 -12.03 -23.68
CA MET A 79 27.04 -10.85 -24.38
C MET A 79 28.13 -10.14 -25.20
N PRO A 80 27.80 -9.56 -26.37
CA PRO A 80 28.73 -8.75 -27.16
C PRO A 80 29.30 -7.56 -26.36
N ARG A 81 30.51 -7.11 -26.74
CA ARG A 81 31.16 -5.95 -26.10
C ARG A 81 30.33 -4.68 -26.34
N GLY A 82 30.23 -3.82 -25.33
CA GLY A 82 29.50 -2.55 -25.40
C GLY A 82 28.02 -2.61 -24.99
N THR A 83 27.48 -3.81 -24.73
CA THR A 83 26.05 -4.00 -24.35
C THR A 83 25.73 -3.69 -22.89
N ALA A 84 26.75 -3.56 -22.04
CA ALA A 84 26.59 -3.32 -20.59
C ALA A 84 25.82 -2.03 -20.26
N GLY A 85 25.98 -0.98 -21.07
CA GLY A 85 25.25 0.30 -20.87
C GLY A 85 23.75 0.13 -21.02
N ALA A 86 23.30 -0.50 -22.11
CA ALA A 86 21.88 -0.75 -22.36
C ALA A 86 21.24 -1.66 -21.29
N MET A 87 21.97 -2.68 -20.83
CA MET A 87 21.50 -3.54 -19.73
C MET A 87 21.34 -2.76 -18.42
N LYS A 88 22.29 -1.88 -18.10
CA LYS A 88 22.22 -1.03 -16.91
C LYS A 88 21.06 -0.04 -16.98
N GLU A 89 20.83 0.56 -18.15
CA GLU A 89 19.67 1.46 -18.33
C GLU A 89 18.34 0.74 -18.16
N LEU A 90 18.23 -0.52 -18.61
CA LEU A 90 17.04 -1.34 -18.38
C LEU A 90 16.85 -1.62 -16.89
N GLU A 91 17.91 -2.03 -16.18
CA GLU A 91 17.89 -2.28 -14.74
C GLU A 91 17.46 -1.02 -13.96
N ASP A 92 17.99 0.15 -14.31
CA ASP A 92 17.61 1.42 -13.70
C ASP A 92 16.13 1.76 -13.94
N LYS A 93 15.60 1.47 -15.13
CA LYS A 93 14.16 1.64 -15.45
C LYS A 93 13.29 0.68 -14.63
N GLN A 94 13.65 -0.59 -14.56
CA GLN A 94 12.96 -1.61 -13.76
C GLN A 94 12.94 -1.23 -12.28
N LYS A 95 14.09 -0.79 -11.74
CA LYS A 95 14.20 -0.31 -10.36
C LYS A 95 13.28 0.87 -10.07
N ARG A 96 13.27 1.88 -10.96
CA ARG A 96 12.36 3.05 -10.83
C ARG A 96 10.89 2.63 -10.87
N ARG A 97 10.53 1.70 -11.75
CA ARG A 97 9.17 1.14 -11.84
C ARG A 97 8.78 0.45 -10.54
N LYS A 98 9.65 -0.42 -10.01
CA LYS A 98 9.41 -1.12 -8.74
C LYS A 98 9.20 -0.15 -7.57
N THR A 99 10.02 0.89 -7.45
CA THR A 99 9.82 1.94 -6.43
C THR A 99 8.49 2.65 -6.58
N ARG A 100 8.07 2.98 -7.81
CA ARG A 100 6.77 3.60 -8.07
C ARG A 100 5.62 2.68 -7.67
N THR A 101 5.64 1.42 -8.12
CA THR A 101 4.60 0.44 -7.79
C THR A 101 4.46 0.21 -6.29
N GLN A 102 5.58 0.16 -5.55
CA GLN A 102 5.55 0.07 -4.09
C GLN A 102 4.85 1.29 -3.48
N ARG A 103 5.17 2.50 -3.94
CA ARG A 103 4.54 3.74 -3.45
C ARG A 103 3.05 3.79 -3.80
N ASP A 104 2.66 3.39 -5.00
CA ASP A 104 1.26 3.32 -5.41
C ASP A 104 0.47 2.32 -4.55
N SER A 105 1.09 1.18 -4.19
CA SER A 105 0.49 0.20 -3.28
C SER A 105 0.30 0.77 -1.87
N LEU A 106 1.28 1.53 -1.36
CA LEU A 106 1.15 2.20 -0.05
C LEU A 106 0.08 3.29 -0.10
N ASP A 107 0.02 4.07 -1.17
CA ASP A 107 -1.00 5.12 -1.35
C ASP A 107 -2.42 4.53 -1.35
N LEU A 108 -2.59 3.38 -2.01
CA LEU A 108 -3.84 2.63 -1.96
C LEU A 108 -4.16 2.19 -0.52
N ALA A 109 -3.19 1.67 0.23
CA ALA A 109 -3.38 1.30 1.63
C ALA A 109 -3.79 2.50 2.50
N LEU A 110 -3.16 3.66 2.33
CA LEU A 110 -3.57 4.88 3.04
C LEU A 110 -5.00 5.29 2.70
N THR A 111 -5.40 5.15 1.43
CA THR A 111 -6.78 5.40 0.99
C THR A 111 -7.78 4.45 1.65
N GLU A 112 -7.43 3.16 1.81
CA GLU A 112 -8.24 2.19 2.55
C GLU A 112 -8.41 2.60 4.02
N LEU A 113 -7.33 3.01 4.68
CA LEU A 113 -7.36 3.47 6.08
C LEU A 113 -8.19 4.76 6.25
N THR A 114 -8.05 5.73 5.35
CA THR A 114 -8.90 6.93 5.36
C THR A 114 -10.38 6.55 5.21
N GLY A 115 -10.68 5.60 4.31
CA GLY A 115 -12.05 5.07 4.13
C GLY A 115 -12.58 4.41 5.39
N PHE A 116 -11.78 3.58 6.06
CA PHE A 116 -12.14 2.94 7.32
C PHE A 116 -12.50 3.98 8.39
N TYR A 117 -11.65 4.98 8.62
CA TYR A 117 -11.93 6.00 9.64
C TYR A 117 -13.09 6.93 9.28
N ARG A 118 -13.36 7.15 7.98
CA ARG A 118 -14.59 7.86 7.56
C ARG A 118 -15.84 7.08 7.90
N ASP A 119 -15.84 5.76 7.69
CA ASP A 119 -16.96 4.91 8.07
C ASP A 119 -17.14 4.87 9.60
N VAL A 120 -16.05 4.78 10.38
CA VAL A 120 -16.09 4.92 11.85
C VAL A 120 -16.73 6.25 12.26
N LEU A 121 -16.29 7.37 11.64
CA LEU A 121 -16.83 8.69 11.96
C LEU A 121 -18.32 8.79 11.61
N ALA A 122 -18.75 8.21 10.49
CA ALA A 122 -20.16 8.16 10.11
C ALA A 122 -21.00 7.42 11.17
N LEU A 123 -20.52 6.27 11.66
CA LEU A 123 -21.18 5.52 12.75
C LEU A 123 -21.25 6.34 14.04
N GLN A 124 -20.17 7.00 14.43
CA GLN A 124 -20.11 7.85 15.63
C GLN A 124 -21.06 9.05 15.55
N LEU A 125 -21.38 9.52 14.34
CA LEU A 125 -22.35 10.59 14.09
C LEU A 125 -23.78 10.07 13.83
N GLY A 126 -24.04 8.77 14.02
CA GLY A 126 -25.36 8.17 13.89
C GLY A 126 -25.81 7.88 12.44
N SER A 127 -24.91 7.96 11.46
CA SER A 127 -25.21 7.68 10.06
C SER A 127 -24.79 6.26 9.66
N ARG A 128 -25.74 5.48 9.15
CA ARG A 128 -25.51 4.11 8.64
C ARG A 128 -25.65 3.98 7.12
N ILE A 129 -26.10 5.03 6.43
CA ILE A 129 -26.51 4.97 5.01
C ILE A 129 -25.31 4.88 4.05
N ALA A 130 -24.11 5.27 4.49
CA ALA A 130 -22.94 5.43 3.61
C ALA A 130 -21.73 4.54 3.97
N ILE A 131 -21.90 3.50 4.80
CA ILE A 131 -20.81 2.61 5.20
C ILE A 131 -20.34 1.78 4.00
N ALA A 132 -19.07 1.94 3.61
CA ALA A 132 -18.51 1.29 2.43
C ALA A 132 -17.78 -0.03 2.75
N ASN A 133 -17.28 -0.18 3.98
CA ASN A 133 -16.48 -1.31 4.43
C ASN A 133 -17.32 -2.30 5.25
N VAL A 134 -18.49 -2.69 4.72
CA VAL A 134 -19.45 -3.59 5.38
C VAL A 134 -18.87 -4.97 5.71
N ASP A 135 -17.82 -5.38 5.00
CA ASP A 135 -17.11 -6.64 5.21
C ASP A 135 -16.28 -6.67 6.51
N VAL A 136 -16.06 -5.51 7.13
CA VAL A 136 -15.34 -5.37 8.40
C VAL A 136 -16.17 -4.61 9.44
N GLN A 137 -17.51 -4.74 9.38
CA GLN A 137 -18.46 -4.03 10.24
C GLN A 137 -18.12 -4.16 11.74
N ASP A 138 -17.82 -5.37 12.23
CA ASP A 138 -17.44 -5.59 13.63
C ASP A 138 -16.21 -4.78 14.06
N SER A 139 -15.29 -4.54 13.13
CA SER A 139 -14.09 -3.74 13.39
C SER A 139 -14.42 -2.25 13.42
N LEU A 140 -15.32 -1.79 12.55
CA LEU A 140 -15.82 -0.42 12.53
C LEU A 140 -16.55 -0.09 13.83
N ASP A 141 -17.49 -0.95 14.23
CA ASP A 141 -18.30 -0.76 15.45
C ASP A 141 -17.41 -0.73 16.70
N ARG A 142 -16.44 -1.66 16.82
CA ARG A 142 -15.48 -1.67 17.94
C ARG A 142 -14.68 -0.37 18.06
N ILE A 143 -14.20 0.17 16.94
CA ILE A 143 -13.43 1.43 16.96
C ILE A 143 -14.37 2.62 17.22
N ALA A 144 -15.57 2.61 16.67
CA ALA A 144 -16.57 3.65 16.88
C ALA A 144 -16.96 3.76 18.37
N GLU A 145 -17.16 2.63 19.05
CA GLU A 145 -17.50 2.56 20.48
C GLU A 145 -16.34 2.92 21.41
N SER A 146 -15.10 2.60 21.02
CA SER A 146 -13.89 2.80 21.86
C SER A 146 -13.17 4.13 21.63
N SER A 147 -13.71 5.02 20.79
CA SER A 147 -13.12 6.32 20.52
C SER A 147 -14.15 7.43 20.31
N THR A 148 -13.69 8.66 20.34
CA THR A 148 -14.51 9.85 20.09
C THR A 148 -14.39 10.32 18.63
N PRO A 149 -15.37 11.07 18.09
CA PRO A 149 -15.25 11.69 16.78
C PRO A 149 -13.98 12.52 16.59
N ALA A 150 -13.54 13.23 17.63
CA ALA A 150 -12.33 14.04 17.60
C ALA A 150 -11.04 13.20 17.44
N GLN A 151 -10.96 12.04 18.13
CA GLN A 151 -9.87 11.08 17.93
C GLN A 151 -9.90 10.48 16.53
N THR A 152 -11.08 10.13 16.02
CA THR A 152 -11.23 9.60 14.66
C THR A 152 -10.76 10.61 13.60
N LEU A 153 -11.07 11.90 13.77
CA LEU A 153 -10.58 12.96 12.88
C LEU A 153 -9.06 13.11 12.91
N ARG A 154 -8.45 13.14 14.10
CA ARG A 154 -6.98 13.19 14.23
C ARG A 154 -6.29 11.98 13.62
N ARG A 155 -6.91 10.80 13.68
CA ARG A 155 -6.45 9.59 12.97
C ARG A 155 -6.51 9.77 11.45
N ILE A 156 -7.59 10.36 10.91
CA ILE A 156 -7.68 10.70 9.49
C ILE A 156 -6.57 11.69 9.09
N GLU A 157 -6.36 12.74 9.88
CA GLU A 157 -5.28 13.73 9.67
C GLU A 157 -3.91 13.06 9.68
N SER A 158 -3.68 12.10 10.58
CA SER A 158 -2.43 11.33 10.66
C SER A 158 -2.17 10.50 9.39
N VAL A 159 -3.22 9.90 8.81
CA VAL A 159 -3.11 9.16 7.54
C VAL A 159 -2.78 10.12 6.39
N ILE A 160 -3.38 11.31 6.37
CA ILE A 160 -3.08 12.36 5.36
C ILE A 160 -1.64 12.85 5.51
N ALA A 161 -1.20 13.12 6.74
CA ALA A 161 0.17 13.54 7.01
C ALA A 161 1.21 12.49 6.58
N CYS A 162 0.88 11.19 6.71
CA CYS A 162 1.71 10.10 6.19
C CYS A 162 1.91 10.19 4.68
N ARG A 163 0.82 10.41 3.93
CA ARG A 163 0.85 10.61 2.48
C ARG A 163 1.72 11.81 2.12
N ASP A 164 1.48 12.96 2.75
CA ASP A 164 2.24 14.19 2.50
C ASP A 164 3.74 14.01 2.80
N ALA A 165 4.08 13.29 3.86
CA ALA A 165 5.46 12.99 4.22
C ALA A 165 6.14 12.14 3.14
N MET A 166 5.46 11.10 2.64
CA MET A 166 6.00 10.29 1.55
C MET A 166 6.21 11.13 0.29
N ASP A 167 5.27 12.01 -0.06
CA ASP A 167 5.38 12.91 -1.23
C ASP A 167 6.54 13.90 -1.12
N ARG A 168 6.94 14.23 0.11
CA ARG A 168 8.15 15.00 0.44
C ARG A 168 9.42 14.16 0.55
N ASN A 169 9.41 12.93 0.02
CA ASN A 169 10.54 11.99 0.00
C ASN A 169 11.00 11.49 1.38
N VAL A 170 10.13 11.49 2.40
CA VAL A 170 10.41 10.75 3.63
C VAL A 170 10.48 9.25 3.31
N ALA A 171 11.40 8.54 3.98
CA ALA A 171 11.51 7.09 3.87
C ALA A 171 10.16 6.43 4.21
N PRO A 172 9.60 5.57 3.34
CA PRO A 172 8.24 5.03 3.53
C PRO A 172 8.01 4.36 4.88
N LEU A 173 8.97 3.53 5.34
CA LEU A 173 8.85 2.86 6.63
C LEU A 173 8.71 3.86 7.78
N LEU A 174 9.57 4.88 7.83
CA LEU A 174 9.52 5.92 8.86
C LEU A 174 8.20 6.70 8.85
N ALA A 175 7.70 7.05 7.65
CA ALA A 175 6.42 7.75 7.51
C ALA A 175 5.24 6.90 8.04
N VAL A 176 5.25 5.60 7.76
CA VAL A 176 4.21 4.66 8.22
C VAL A 176 4.34 4.35 9.71
N GLU A 177 5.55 4.24 10.26
CA GLU A 177 5.80 4.13 11.70
C GLU A 177 5.28 5.35 12.46
N ALA A 178 5.61 6.55 11.98
CA ALA A 178 5.09 7.79 12.56
C ALA A 178 3.55 7.85 12.52
N MET A 179 2.94 7.45 11.40
CA MET A 179 1.50 7.35 11.27
C MET A 179 0.90 6.38 12.29
N THR A 180 1.38 5.14 12.36
CA THR A 180 0.82 4.13 13.28
C THR A 180 0.95 4.55 14.75
N MET A 181 2.06 5.20 15.11
CA MET A 181 2.23 5.81 16.44
C MET A 181 1.22 6.93 16.72
N ALA A 182 0.92 7.78 15.72
CA ALA A 182 -0.10 8.81 15.84
C ALA A 182 -1.52 8.21 15.92
N LEU A 183 -1.81 7.14 15.17
CA LEU A 183 -3.09 6.43 15.24
C LEU A 183 -3.39 5.89 16.64
N ARG A 184 -2.35 5.41 17.33
CA ARG A 184 -2.41 4.96 18.73
C ARG A 184 -2.78 6.10 19.67
N ALA A 185 -2.15 7.26 19.51
CA ALA A 185 -2.37 8.41 20.39
C ALA A 185 -3.83 8.90 20.33
N GLY A 186 -4.45 8.79 19.16
CA GLY A 186 -5.85 9.16 18.95
C GLY A 186 -6.02 10.65 18.82
#